data_AF-A0A4S1XBU1-F1
#
_entry.id   AF-A0A4S1XBU1-F1
#
_cell.length_a   1.000
_cell.length_b   1.000
_cell.length_c   1.000
_cell.angle_alpha   90.00
_cell.angle_beta   90.00
_cell.angle_gamma   90.00
#
_symmetry.space_group_name_H-M   'P 1'
#
loop_
_entity.id
_entity.type
_entity.pdbx_description
1 polymer ?
#
loop_
_entity_poly.entity_id
_entity_poly.type
_entity_poly.pdbx_seq_one_letter_code
_entity_poly.pdbx_strand_id
1 'polypeptide(L)'
;MTFASFRADSPPPSNSRFGKGDRPGVEAGCTNPAALGGGNAVSQPYLAAAGGMLGEGETPPWTRDGAPVTTPFVRTPGLISIECVRKDGFNYLAVTVNADPADPRTDRIAGDVVAGTQILRNWGLHLIDMNVAQGDLVALADSQARAWAARRR
;
A
#
# COMPACT_ATOMS: atom_id res chain seq x y z
N MET A 1 -1.09 -12.99 -6.12
CA MET A 1 -1.41 -11.60 -5.72
C MET A 1 -0.36 -10.69 -6.35
N THR A 2 -0.74 -9.69 -7.15
CA THR A 2 0.20 -8.74 -7.80
C THR A 2 0.48 -7.48 -6.98
N PHE A 3 -0.22 -7.31 -5.86
CA PHE A 3 -0.13 -6.15 -4.97
C PHE A 3 0.22 -6.55 -3.55
N ALA A 4 0.79 -7.75 -3.35
CA ALA A 4 1.21 -8.17 -2.02
C ALA A 4 2.23 -7.17 -1.48
N SER A 5 1.85 -6.41 -0.45
CA SER A 5 2.59 -5.26 0.02
C SER A 5 3.21 -5.48 1.39
N PHE A 6 4.42 -4.94 1.58
CA PHE A 6 5.19 -5.03 2.81
C PHE A 6 5.82 -3.67 3.07
N ARG A 7 6.00 -3.31 4.34
CA ARG A 7 6.78 -2.13 4.69
C ARG A 7 8.21 -2.32 4.17
N ALA A 8 8.80 -1.28 3.58
CA ALA A 8 10.15 -1.36 3.02
C ALA A 8 11.22 -1.71 4.08
N ASP A 9 11.01 -1.29 5.33
CA ASP A 9 11.84 -1.59 6.50
C ASP A 9 11.48 -2.91 7.21
N SER A 10 10.41 -3.56 6.78
CA SER A 10 9.97 -4.88 7.26
C SER A 10 9.64 -5.79 6.08
N PRO A 11 10.67 -6.20 5.29
CA PRO A 11 10.46 -7.03 4.11
C PRO A 11 9.89 -8.42 4.48
N PRO A 12 9.36 -9.17 3.50
CA PRO A 12 8.77 -10.48 3.75
C PRO A 12 9.72 -11.41 4.52
N PRO A 13 9.30 -11.98 5.67
CA PRO A 13 10.09 -12.99 6.35
C PRO A 13 10.09 -14.31 5.57
N SER A 14 10.99 -15.23 5.91
CA SER A 14 11.08 -16.55 5.24
C SER A 14 9.77 -17.36 5.31
N ASN A 15 8.99 -17.19 6.38
CA ASN A 15 7.66 -17.79 6.56
C ASN A 15 6.51 -16.94 5.99
N SER A 16 6.80 -15.95 5.15
CA SER A 16 5.80 -15.09 4.52
C SER A 16 4.76 -15.90 3.75
N ARG A 17 3.50 -15.44 3.83
CA ARG A 17 2.35 -16.00 3.12
C ARG A 17 2.22 -15.45 1.71
N PHE A 18 2.79 -14.27 1.45
CA PHE A 18 2.65 -13.55 0.18
C PHE A 18 4.00 -13.12 -0.39
N GLY A 19 3.97 -12.58 -1.61
CA GLY A 19 5.17 -12.13 -2.31
C GLY A 19 6.04 -13.27 -2.87
N LYS A 20 5.54 -14.51 -2.91
CA LYS A 20 6.23 -15.67 -3.51
C LYS A 20 5.28 -16.50 -4.35
N GLY A 21 5.84 -17.32 -5.25
CA GLY A 21 5.07 -18.34 -5.96
C GLY A 21 4.66 -19.50 -5.06
N ASP A 22 3.75 -20.33 -5.57
CA ASP A 22 3.20 -21.51 -4.89
C ASP A 22 4.03 -22.78 -5.14
N ARG A 23 4.99 -22.73 -6.08
CA ARG A 23 5.86 -23.86 -6.47
C ARG A 23 7.23 -23.39 -6.96
N PRO A 24 8.25 -24.27 -7.01
CA PRO A 24 9.59 -23.91 -7.47
C PRO A 24 9.59 -23.33 -8.89
N GLY A 25 10.41 -22.29 -9.10
CA GLY A 25 10.53 -21.62 -10.39
C GLY A 25 9.40 -20.63 -10.73
N VAL A 26 8.43 -20.43 -9.84
CA VAL A 26 7.36 -19.43 -10.00
C VAL A 26 7.59 -18.29 -9.00
N GLU A 27 7.52 -17.05 -9.49
CA GLU A 27 7.52 -15.85 -8.64
C GLU A 27 6.12 -15.27 -8.51
N ALA A 28 5.86 -14.54 -7.42
CA ALA A 28 4.70 -13.68 -7.38
C ALA A 28 4.87 -12.54 -8.41
N GLY A 29 3.78 -12.11 -9.03
CA GLY A 29 3.80 -10.86 -9.78
C GLY A 29 3.89 -9.67 -8.83
N CYS A 30 4.43 -8.55 -9.32
CA CYS A 30 4.34 -7.26 -8.64
C CYS A 30 3.96 -6.18 -9.66
N THR A 31 3.08 -5.27 -9.27
CA THR A 31 2.74 -4.08 -10.06
C THR A 31 2.82 -2.85 -9.17
N ASN A 32 3.50 -1.81 -9.64
CA ASN A 32 3.45 -0.46 -9.07
C ASN A 32 2.53 0.41 -9.94
N PRO A 33 1.28 0.69 -9.53
CA PRO A 33 0.38 1.55 -10.30
C PRO A 33 0.88 2.99 -10.45
N ALA A 34 1.65 3.51 -9.49
CA ALA A 34 2.21 4.86 -9.53
C ALA A 34 3.37 4.98 -10.52
N ALA A 35 3.98 3.86 -10.94
CA ALA A 35 5.02 3.81 -11.96
C ALA A 35 4.96 2.49 -12.74
N LEU A 36 4.07 2.42 -13.73
CA LEU A 36 3.92 1.23 -14.59
C LEU A 36 5.20 0.84 -15.35
N GLY A 37 6.10 1.79 -15.59
CA GLY A 37 7.43 1.53 -16.17
C GLY A 37 8.45 0.92 -15.20
N GLY A 38 8.10 0.77 -13.92
CA GLY A 38 8.96 0.32 -12.84
C GLY A 38 9.60 1.47 -12.05
N GLY A 39 10.24 1.10 -10.94
CA GLY A 39 10.90 2.01 -10.01
C GLY A 39 10.01 2.45 -8.84
N ASN A 40 10.62 3.26 -7.97
CA ASN A 40 9.96 3.90 -6.83
C ASN A 40 9.16 5.12 -7.27
N ALA A 41 7.94 5.27 -6.75
CA ALA A 41 7.11 6.44 -6.99
C ALA A 41 6.22 6.77 -5.78
N VAL A 42 5.99 8.07 -5.59
CA VAL A 42 4.98 8.56 -4.64
C VAL A 42 3.60 8.17 -5.16
N SER A 43 2.86 7.44 -4.33
CA SER A 43 1.53 6.92 -4.64
C SER A 43 0.41 7.86 -4.22
N GLN A 44 -0.81 7.55 -4.66
CA GLN A 44 -2.05 8.23 -4.29
C GLN A 44 -2.92 7.31 -3.42
N PRO A 45 -2.60 7.17 -2.12
CA PRO A 45 -3.31 6.26 -1.24
C PRO A 45 -4.71 6.79 -0.84
N TYR A 46 -5.64 5.86 -0.65
CA TYR A 46 -6.93 6.09 0.02
C TYR A 46 -7.06 5.12 1.19
N LEU A 47 -6.79 5.60 2.39
CA LEU A 47 -6.77 4.80 3.62
C LEU A 47 -8.08 4.99 4.40
N ALA A 48 -8.54 3.98 5.12
CA ALA A 48 -9.71 4.11 5.99
C ALA A 48 -9.43 5.15 7.08
N ALA A 49 -10.38 6.07 7.31
CA ALA A 49 -10.22 7.15 8.27
C ALA A 49 -10.13 6.65 9.72
N ALA A 50 -10.83 5.56 10.05
CA ALA A 50 -10.79 4.92 11.34
C ALA A 50 -11.11 3.43 11.20
N GLY A 51 -10.49 2.61 12.07
CA GLY A 51 -10.62 1.16 12.06
C GLY A 51 -9.89 0.51 10.89
N GLY A 52 -9.40 -0.71 11.10
CA GLY A 52 -8.97 -1.58 10.00
C GLY A 52 -10.18 -2.09 9.21
N MET A 53 -9.98 -2.50 7.95
CA MET A 53 -11.03 -3.10 7.11
C MET A 53 -11.68 -4.33 7.77
N LEU A 54 -10.98 -5.00 8.69
CA LEU A 54 -11.45 -6.14 9.49
C LEU A 54 -11.56 -5.83 11.00
N GLY A 55 -11.54 -4.55 11.39
CA GLY A 55 -11.56 -4.16 12.81
C GLY A 55 -10.24 -4.38 13.56
N GLU A 56 -9.17 -4.78 12.86
CA GLU A 56 -7.85 -4.99 13.46
C GLU A 56 -6.97 -3.74 13.30
N GLY A 57 -6.29 -3.37 14.39
CA GLY A 57 -5.34 -2.26 14.45
C GLY A 57 -5.97 -0.89 14.70
N GLU A 58 -5.40 -0.15 15.65
CA GLU A 58 -5.75 1.24 15.90
C GLU A 58 -5.21 2.13 14.77
N THR A 59 -6.09 2.89 14.12
CA THR A 59 -5.67 3.91 13.16
C THR A 59 -5.04 5.07 13.93
N PRO A 60 -3.75 5.41 13.72
CA PRO A 60 -3.15 6.56 14.38
C PRO A 60 -3.89 7.84 13.96
N PRO A 61 -3.87 8.89 14.79
CA PRO A 61 -4.38 10.20 14.38
C PRO A 61 -3.75 10.64 13.06
N TRP A 62 -4.56 11.22 12.16
CA TRP A 62 -4.11 11.69 10.85
C TRP A 62 -3.34 13.00 10.90
N THR A 63 -3.51 13.77 11.98
CA THR A 63 -2.79 14.99 12.29
C THR A 63 -2.42 15.02 13.77
N ARG A 64 -1.38 15.77 14.14
CA ARG A 64 -0.86 15.86 15.52
C ARG A 64 -1.83 16.46 16.52
N ASP A 65 -2.67 17.38 16.06
CA ASP A 65 -3.73 18.00 16.85
C ASP A 65 -4.99 17.13 16.97
N GLY A 66 -5.02 15.97 16.31
CA GLY A 66 -6.14 15.06 16.34
C GLY A 66 -7.39 15.61 15.67
N ALA A 67 -7.25 16.51 14.70
CA ALA A 67 -8.36 17.08 13.96
C ALA A 67 -9.27 15.95 13.40
N PRO A 68 -10.60 16.06 13.57
CA PRO A 68 -11.50 15.00 13.16
C PRO A 68 -11.53 14.84 11.64
N VAL A 69 -11.40 13.60 11.17
CA VAL A 69 -11.69 13.25 9.79
C VAL A 69 -13.17 12.89 9.68
N THR A 70 -13.91 13.67 8.89
CA THR A 70 -15.36 13.50 8.71
C THR A 70 -15.74 12.62 7.52
N THR A 71 -14.76 12.21 6.72
CA THR A 71 -14.94 11.29 5.58
C THR A 71 -14.59 9.85 5.97
N PRO A 72 -15.17 8.84 5.32
CA PRO A 72 -14.81 7.43 5.60
C PRO A 72 -13.36 7.07 5.22
N PHE A 73 -12.75 7.84 4.32
CA PHE A 73 -11.38 7.62 3.83
C PHE A 73 -10.57 8.92 3.85
N VAL A 74 -9.25 8.77 3.97
CA VAL A 74 -8.25 9.84 3.94
C VAL A 74 -7.31 9.64 2.77
N ARG A 75 -7.03 10.74 2.06
CA ARG A 75 -5.90 10.80 1.13
C ARG A 75 -4.68 11.32 1.88
N THR A 76 -3.52 10.72 1.64
CA THR A 76 -2.25 11.17 2.22
C THR A 76 -1.21 11.50 1.13
N PRO A 77 -1.42 12.58 0.35
CA PRO A 77 -0.51 12.92 -0.75
C PRO A 77 0.91 13.14 -0.22
N GLY A 78 1.88 12.52 -0.89
CA GLY A 78 3.30 12.62 -0.51
C GLY A 78 3.73 11.68 0.62
N LEU A 79 2.81 11.11 1.41
CA LEU A 79 3.18 10.30 2.58
C LEU A 79 3.69 8.90 2.21
N ILE A 80 3.24 8.32 1.10
CA ILE A 80 3.58 6.93 0.75
C ILE A 80 4.28 6.88 -0.60
N SER A 81 5.48 6.28 -0.62
CA SER A 81 6.11 5.79 -1.85
C SER A 81 5.99 4.27 -1.94
N ILE A 82 5.85 3.76 -3.16
CA ILE A 82 5.80 2.33 -3.42
C ILE A 82 6.78 1.93 -4.53
N GLU A 83 7.34 0.73 -4.44
CA GLU A 83 8.25 0.15 -5.42
C GLU A 83 8.08 -1.37 -5.49
N CYS A 84 8.14 -1.95 -6.69
CA CYS A 84 8.26 -3.40 -6.81
C CYS A 84 9.68 -3.86 -6.54
N VAL A 85 9.87 -4.67 -5.51
CA VAL A 85 11.17 -5.16 -5.06
C VAL A 85 11.24 -6.68 -5.20
N ARG A 86 12.34 -7.16 -5.81
CA ARG A 86 12.75 -8.57 -5.75
C ARG A 86 13.88 -8.74 -4.75
N LYS A 87 13.67 -9.54 -3.70
CA LYS A 87 14.68 -9.79 -2.65
C LYS A 87 14.42 -11.12 -1.96
N ASP A 88 15.48 -11.89 -1.70
CA ASP A 88 15.44 -13.14 -0.90
C ASP A 88 14.39 -14.17 -1.35
N GLY A 89 14.16 -14.26 -2.67
CA GLY A 89 13.16 -15.17 -3.25
C GLY A 89 11.72 -14.65 -3.24
N PHE A 90 11.52 -13.39 -2.83
CA PHE A 90 10.23 -12.70 -2.86
C PHE A 90 10.19 -11.62 -3.93
N ASN A 91 9.02 -11.39 -4.52
CA ASN A 91 8.66 -10.27 -5.39
C ASN A 91 7.39 -9.62 -4.84
N TYR A 92 7.49 -8.38 -4.38
CA TYR A 92 6.46 -7.71 -3.59
C TYR A 92 6.47 -6.19 -3.77
N LEU A 93 5.37 -5.55 -3.39
CA LEU A 93 5.25 -4.09 -3.38
C LEU A 93 5.79 -3.55 -2.05
N ALA A 94 6.99 -3.00 -2.06
CA ALA A 94 7.56 -2.32 -0.91
C ALA A 94 6.86 -0.97 -0.70
N VAL A 95 6.49 -0.68 0.55
CA VAL A 95 5.78 0.54 0.97
C VAL A 95 6.67 1.33 1.92
N THR A 96 7.04 2.54 1.51
CA THR A 96 7.85 3.47 2.31
C THR A 96 6.95 4.60 2.80
N VAL A 97 6.99 4.88 4.10
CA VAL A 97 6.37 6.08 4.68
C VAL A 97 7.39 7.22 4.63
N ASN A 98 7.08 8.26 3.87
CA ASN A 98 7.87 9.47 3.73
C ASN A 98 7.53 10.42 4.90
N ALA A 99 7.93 10.03 6.11
CA ALA A 99 7.71 10.84 7.31
C ALA A 99 8.36 12.23 7.17
N ASP A 100 7.64 13.27 7.58
CA ASP A 100 8.12 14.65 7.64
C ASP A 100 7.77 15.23 9.02
N PRO A 101 8.73 15.22 9.97
CA PRO A 101 8.48 15.74 11.30
C PRO A 101 8.14 17.24 11.35
N ALA A 102 8.35 18.02 10.28
CA ALA A 102 7.95 19.41 10.21
C ALA A 102 6.47 19.58 9.79
N ASP A 103 5.85 18.55 9.22
CA ASP A 103 4.46 18.52 8.81
C ASP A 103 3.54 18.13 9.99
N PRO A 104 2.39 18.81 10.19
CA PRO A 104 1.40 18.40 11.20
C PRO A 104 0.68 17.08 10.89
N ARG A 105 0.76 16.55 9.67
CA ARG A 105 0.18 15.26 9.27
C ARG A 105 0.92 14.08 9.91
N THR A 106 0.28 12.91 9.89
CA THR A 106 0.84 11.68 10.46
C THR A 106 2.09 11.21 9.72
N ASP A 107 3.06 10.76 10.50
CA ASP A 107 4.31 10.12 10.03
C ASP A 107 4.20 8.58 10.03
N ARG A 108 2.99 8.05 10.21
CA ARG A 108 2.73 6.62 10.37
C ARG A 108 1.52 6.20 9.55
N ILE A 109 1.48 4.92 9.20
CA ILE A 109 0.32 4.29 8.58
C ILE A 109 -0.06 3.06 9.40
N ALA A 110 -1.37 2.79 9.50
CA ALA A 110 -1.87 1.47 9.93
C ALA A 110 -1.79 0.48 8.76
N GLY A 111 -2.30 -0.75 8.94
CA GLY A 111 -2.46 -1.74 7.87
C GLY A 111 -1.70 -3.05 8.08
N ASP A 112 -0.84 -3.13 9.10
CA ASP A 112 -0.31 -4.41 9.55
C ASP A 112 -1.45 -5.30 10.06
N VAL A 113 -1.37 -6.61 9.80
CA VAL A 113 -2.29 -7.59 10.40
C VAL A 113 -1.87 -7.84 11.84
N VAL A 114 -2.82 -7.76 12.79
CA VAL A 114 -2.52 -7.84 14.23
C VAL A 114 -3.41 -8.88 14.90
N ALA A 115 -2.79 -9.94 15.43
CA ALA A 115 -3.48 -10.91 16.29
C ALA A 115 -3.14 -10.63 17.75
N GLY A 116 -4.12 -10.13 18.51
CA GLY A 116 -3.91 -9.68 19.90
C GLY A 116 -2.95 -8.50 19.94
N THR A 117 -1.77 -8.66 20.53
CA THR A 117 -0.72 -7.62 20.61
C THR A 117 0.40 -7.83 19.59
N GLN A 118 0.31 -8.89 18.77
CA GLN A 118 1.39 -9.28 17.87
C GLN A 118 1.10 -8.88 16.42
N ILE A 119 2.05 -8.16 15.82
CA ILE A 119 2.06 -7.91 14.38
C ILE A 119 2.46 -9.18 13.63
N LEU A 120 1.59 -9.65 12.74
CA LEU A 120 1.82 -10.82 11.89
C LEU A 120 2.61 -10.43 10.63
N ARG A 121 3.92 -10.21 10.77
CA ARG A 121 4.81 -9.75 9.67
C ARG A 121 4.77 -10.62 8.43
N ASN A 122 4.43 -11.89 8.55
CA ASN A 122 4.27 -12.82 7.42
C ASN A 122 3.06 -12.53 6.52
N TRP A 123 2.17 -11.62 6.93
CA TRP A 123 1.10 -11.06 6.11
C TRP A 123 1.45 -9.73 5.46
N GLY A 124 2.47 -9.02 5.94
CA GLY A 124 2.76 -7.66 5.49
C GLY A 124 1.59 -6.72 5.75
N LEU A 125 1.29 -5.89 4.75
CA LEU A 125 0.23 -4.89 4.78
C LEU A 125 -1.04 -5.36 4.04
N HIS A 126 -1.34 -6.66 4.09
CA HIS A 126 -2.39 -7.29 3.28
C HIS A 126 -3.77 -6.60 3.34
N LEU A 127 -4.10 -5.97 4.48
CA LEU A 127 -5.35 -5.25 4.68
C LEU A 127 -5.47 -3.96 3.85
N ILE A 128 -4.35 -3.44 3.35
CA ILE A 128 -4.26 -2.18 2.60
C ILE A 128 -3.49 -2.33 1.27
N ASP A 129 -3.27 -3.56 0.80
CA ASP A 129 -2.54 -3.86 -0.47
C ASP A 129 -2.99 -2.99 -1.65
N MET A 130 -4.30 -2.77 -1.77
CA MET A 130 -4.88 -1.93 -2.82
C MET A 130 -4.96 -0.46 -2.41
N ASN A 131 -5.24 -0.19 -1.14
CA ASN A 131 -5.45 1.15 -0.61
C ASN A 131 -4.22 2.05 -0.77
N VAL A 132 -3.01 1.48 -0.66
CA VAL A 132 -1.75 2.23 -0.85
C VAL A 132 -1.59 2.80 -2.26
N ALA A 133 -2.26 2.23 -3.27
CA ALA A 133 -2.18 2.67 -4.67
C ALA A 133 -3.55 2.97 -5.29
N GLN A 134 -4.60 3.08 -4.48
CA GLN A 134 -5.98 3.10 -4.97
C GLN A 134 -6.28 4.28 -5.89
N GLY A 135 -5.72 5.46 -5.59
CA GLY A 135 -5.87 6.63 -6.45
C GLY A 135 -5.16 6.50 -7.78
N ASP A 136 -4.00 5.85 -7.81
CA ASP A 136 -3.26 5.57 -9.04
C ASP A 136 -4.04 4.60 -9.93
N LEU A 137 -4.62 3.56 -9.35
CA LEU A 137 -5.48 2.61 -10.06
C LEU A 137 -6.72 3.30 -10.67
N VAL A 138 -7.37 4.20 -9.93
CA VAL A 138 -8.50 4.98 -10.44
C VAL A 138 -8.06 5.88 -11.60
N ALA A 139 -6.92 6.56 -11.48
CA ALA A 139 -6.37 7.42 -12.53
C ALA A 139 -6.01 6.62 -13.79
N LEU A 140 -5.43 5.42 -13.62
CA LEU A 140 -5.12 4.51 -14.72
C LEU A 140 -6.40 4.04 -15.42
N ALA A 141 -7.43 3.61 -14.69
CA ALA A 141 -8.70 3.20 -15.27
C ALA A 141 -9.34 4.33 -16.09
N ASP A 142 -9.33 5.56 -15.56
CA ASP A 142 -9.82 6.76 -16.23
C ASP A 142 -9.03 7.07 -17.52
N SER A 143 -7.69 6.96 -17.48
CA SER A 143 -6.84 7.12 -18.66
C SER A 143 -7.15 6.08 -19.76
N GLN A 144 -7.35 4.82 -19.37
CA GLN A 144 -7.65 3.73 -20.28
C GLN A 144 -9.04 3.91 -20.91
N ALA A 145 -10.03 4.32 -20.11
CA ALA A 145 -11.37 4.62 -20.58
C ALA A 145 -11.39 5.75 -21.60
N ARG A 146 -10.65 6.85 -21.35
CA ARG A 146 -10.49 7.94 -22.33
C ARG A 146 -9.86 7.46 -23.64
N ALA A 147 -8.79 6.68 -23.56
CA ALA A 147 -8.11 6.16 -24.75
C ALA A 147 -9.03 5.25 -25.59
N TRP A 148 -9.82 4.41 -24.92
CA TRP A 148 -10.80 3.56 -25.58
C TRP A 148 -11.91 4.37 -26.26
N ALA A 149 -12.45 5.38 -25.57
CA ALA A 149 -13.50 6.25 -26.11
C ALA A 149 -13.01 7.05 -27.33
N ALA A 150 -11.77 7.52 -27.32
CA ALA A 150 -11.17 8.23 -28.44
C ALA A 150 -11.00 7.37 -29.70
N ARG A 151 -10.78 6.06 -29.55
CA ARG A 151 -10.69 5.10 -30.67
C ARG A 151 -12.04 4.65 -31.22
N ARG A 152 -13.13 4.94 -30.51
CA ARG A 152 -14.50 4.58 -30.90
C ARG A 152 -15.28 5.74 -31.52
N ARG A 153 -14.66 6.91 -31.63
CA ARG A 153 -15.13 8.04 -32.43
C ARG A 153 -14.49 7.96 -33.80
#